data_AF-A0A2E3J3D6-F1
#
_entry.id   AF-A0A2E3J3D6-F1
#
_cell.length_a   1.000
_cell.length_b   1.000
_cell.length_c   1.000
_cell.angle_alpha   90.00
_cell.angle_beta   90.00
_cell.angle_gamma   90.00
#
_symmetry.space_group_name_H-M   'P 1'
#
loop_
_entity.id
_entity.type
_entity.pdbx_description
1 polymer ?
#
loop_
_entity_poly.entity_id
_entity_poly.type
_entity_poly.pdbx_seq_one_letter_code
_entity_poly.pdbx_strand_id
1 'polypeptide(L)'
;MSRNSSASDPNMITPSHPRWDEFQERLAGDEGCGSLSGDKDSWRCRHDHRYSRQILVQMGVEDPTLNLTLLAEQGGRCDCEILFNVAGAPELAELVEDSVGERAS
;
A
#
# COMPACT_ATOMS: atom_id res chain seq x y z
N MET A 1 32.44 -8.56 -2.80
CA MET A 1 31.10 -9.16 -2.96
C MET A 1 30.22 -8.12 -3.62
N SER A 2 30.14 -8.14 -4.95
CA SER A 2 29.36 -7.17 -5.72
C SER A 2 27.88 -7.50 -5.56
N ARG A 3 27.10 -6.59 -4.97
CA ARG A 3 25.64 -6.71 -4.95
C ARG A 3 25.18 -6.44 -6.38
N ASN A 4 24.78 -7.49 -7.09
CA ASN A 4 24.07 -7.35 -8.36
C ASN A 4 22.85 -6.46 -8.09
N SER A 5 22.89 -5.26 -8.67
CA SER A 5 21.73 -4.39 -8.78
C SER A 5 20.83 -5.04 -9.82
N SER A 6 19.92 -5.91 -9.39
CA SER A 6 18.84 -6.38 -10.25
C SER A 6 18.03 -5.14 -10.60
N ALA A 7 18.20 -4.63 -11.82
CA ALA A 7 17.34 -3.62 -12.37
C ALA A 7 15.91 -4.14 -12.26
N SER A 8 15.13 -3.56 -11.35
CA SER A 8 13.71 -3.83 -11.24
C SER A 8 13.09 -3.58 -12.61
N ASP A 9 12.25 -4.50 -13.08
CA ASP A 9 11.51 -4.31 -14.32
C ASP A 9 10.80 -2.94 -14.25
N PRO A 10 10.97 -2.06 -15.25
CA PRO A 10 10.38 -0.72 -15.24
C PRO A 10 8.84 -0.73 -15.20
N ASN A 11 8.21 -1.88 -15.41
CA ASN A 11 6.76 -2.06 -15.31
C ASN A 11 6.32 -2.72 -13.98
N MET A 12 7.24 -3.08 -13.09
CA MET A 12 6.95 -3.66 -11.77
C MET A 12 7.01 -2.62 -10.65
N ILE A 13 5.87 -2.01 -10.33
CA ILE A 13 5.63 -1.12 -9.19
C ILE A 13 5.67 -1.95 -7.88
N THR A 14 6.88 -2.14 -7.36
CA THR A 14 7.21 -2.78 -6.08
C THR A 14 7.99 -1.80 -5.20
N PRO A 15 8.25 -2.08 -3.91
CA PRO A 15 9.00 -1.17 -3.03
C PRO A 15 10.37 -0.69 -3.53
N SER A 16 10.99 -1.42 -4.45
CA SER A 16 12.28 -1.04 -5.06
C SER A 16 12.14 -0.17 -6.31
N HIS A 17 10.92 0.08 -6.78
CA HIS A 17 10.65 0.77 -8.03
C HIS A 17 10.76 2.31 -7.87
N PRO A 18 11.36 3.05 -8.82
CA PRO A 18 11.54 4.51 -8.71
C PRO A 18 10.24 5.33 -8.55
N ARG A 19 9.11 4.77 -8.98
CA ARG A 19 7.77 5.38 -8.86
C ARG A 19 6.93 4.76 -7.74
N TRP A 20 7.55 4.02 -6.83
CA TRP A 20 6.87 3.40 -5.70
C TRP A 20 6.23 4.46 -4.79
N ASP A 21 6.96 5.53 -4.48
CA ASP A 21 6.47 6.62 -3.63
C ASP A 21 5.24 7.30 -4.25
N GLU A 22 5.24 7.54 -5.57
CA GLU A 22 4.07 8.07 -6.30
C GLU A 22 2.83 7.16 -6.14
N PHE A 23 3.02 5.84 -6.26
CA PHE A 23 1.94 4.88 -6.09
C PHE A 23 1.40 4.89 -4.65
N GLN A 24 2.29 4.88 -3.66
CA GLN A 24 1.94 4.90 -2.24
C GLN A 24 1.17 6.17 -1.87
N GLU A 25 1.67 7.34 -2.25
CA GLU A 25 1.05 8.63 -1.93
C GLU A 25 -0.37 8.72 -2.50
N ARG A 26 -0.56 8.26 -3.75
CA ARG A 26 -1.88 8.24 -4.39
C ARG A 26 -2.82 7.25 -3.72
N LEU A 27 -2.33 6.06 -3.35
CA LEU A 27 -3.12 5.05 -2.65
C LEU A 27 -3.47 5.47 -1.22
N ALA A 28 -2.58 6.18 -0.54
CA ALA A 28 -2.79 6.74 0.80
C ALA A 28 -3.53 8.08 0.79
N GLY A 29 -3.82 8.66 -0.37
CA GLY A 29 -4.52 9.93 -0.56
C GLY A 29 -5.96 9.78 -1.05
N ASP A 30 -6.51 10.86 -1.61
CA ASP A 30 -7.92 10.96 -2.05
C ASP A 30 -8.31 9.94 -3.13
N GLU A 31 -7.34 9.40 -3.87
CA GLU A 31 -7.58 8.40 -4.92
C GLU A 31 -7.76 6.98 -4.36
N GLY A 32 -7.45 6.75 -3.08
CA GLY A 32 -7.46 5.42 -2.48
C GLY A 32 -8.02 5.37 -1.06
N CYS A 33 -7.23 4.82 -0.14
CA CYS A 33 -7.60 4.65 1.27
C CYS A 33 -7.58 5.96 2.06
N GLY A 34 -7.06 7.06 1.50
CA GLY A 34 -6.73 8.32 2.17
C GLY A 34 -7.83 9.34 2.37
N SER A 35 -9.05 9.09 1.89
CA SER A 35 -10.22 9.87 2.31
C SER A 35 -10.63 9.56 3.77
N LEU A 36 -9.64 9.44 4.67
CA LEU A 36 -9.73 9.35 6.14
C LEU A 36 -10.05 10.71 6.77
N SER A 37 -10.25 11.75 5.96
CA SER A 37 -10.59 13.13 6.37
C SER A 37 -12.05 13.31 6.81
N GLY A 38 -12.89 12.27 6.68
CA GLY A 38 -14.20 12.18 7.34
C GLY A 38 -14.17 11.08 8.40
N ASP A 39 -14.79 11.34 9.57
CA ASP A 39 -14.89 10.49 10.77
C ASP A 39 -14.09 9.19 10.71
N LYS A 40 -13.08 9.04 11.58
CA LYS A 40 -12.23 7.83 11.72
C LYS A 40 -13.05 6.52 11.79
N ASP A 41 -14.30 6.59 12.23
CA ASP A 41 -15.26 5.47 12.31
C ASP A 41 -15.89 5.04 10.97
N SER A 42 -15.71 5.83 9.89
CA SER A 42 -16.34 5.59 8.59
C SER A 42 -15.49 4.76 7.64
N TRP A 43 -14.17 4.71 7.86
CA TRP A 43 -13.28 3.95 6.99
C TRP A 43 -13.43 2.45 7.22
N ARG A 44 -13.73 1.73 6.14
CA ARG A 44 -13.84 0.28 6.15
C ARG A 44 -12.98 -0.30 5.04
N CYS A 45 -12.10 -1.22 5.42
CA CYS A 45 -11.43 -2.11 4.48
C CYS A 45 -12.44 -2.73 3.52
N ARG A 46 -12.18 -2.60 2.21
CA ARG A 46 -13.02 -3.19 1.14
C ARG A 46 -12.59 -4.59 0.74
N HIS A 47 -11.47 -5.07 1.26
CA HIS A 47 -10.88 -6.38 0.96
C HIS A 47 -10.67 -6.61 -0.56
N ASP A 48 -10.34 -5.56 -1.31
CA ASP A 48 -9.99 -5.64 -2.73
C ASP A 48 -8.89 -4.64 -3.10
N HIS A 49 -8.49 -4.66 -4.38
CA HIS A 49 -7.43 -3.84 -4.97
C HIS A 49 -7.96 -2.79 -5.95
N ARG A 50 -9.20 -2.33 -5.79
CA ARG A 50 -9.85 -1.48 -6.80
C ARG A 50 -9.10 -0.18 -7.03
N TYR A 51 -8.57 0.43 -5.97
CA TYR A 51 -7.86 1.71 -6.06
C TYR A 51 -6.45 1.50 -6.57
N SER A 52 -5.73 0.49 -6.05
CA SER A 52 -4.40 0.13 -6.56
C SER A 52 -4.46 -0.16 -8.06
N ARG A 53 -5.45 -0.94 -8.52
CA ARG A 53 -5.64 -1.22 -9.95
C ARG A 53 -5.84 0.04 -10.77
N GLN A 54 -6.70 0.95 -10.30
CA GLN A 54 -6.98 2.22 -10.99
C GLN A 54 -5.73 3.11 -11.07
N ILE A 55 -5.01 3.25 -9.97
CA ILE A 55 -3.78 4.05 -9.88
C ILE A 55 -2.71 3.49 -10.81
N LEU A 56 -2.48 2.17 -10.80
CA LEU A 56 -1.52 1.51 -11.70
C LEU A 56 -1.84 1.78 -13.18
N VAL A 57 -3.13 1.69 -13.57
CA VAL A 57 -3.57 2.04 -14.94
C VAL A 57 -3.28 3.50 -15.26
N GLN A 58 -3.60 4.42 -14.36
CA GLN A 58 -3.35 5.85 -14.55
C GLN A 58 -1.86 6.20 -14.58
N MET A 59 -1.03 5.41 -13.89
CA MET A 59 0.43 5.50 -13.94
C MET A 59 1.02 4.99 -15.27
N GLY A 60 0.21 4.38 -16.13
CA GLY A 60 0.66 3.80 -17.40
C GLY A 60 1.32 2.43 -17.25
N VAL A 61 1.04 1.71 -16.16
CA VAL A 61 1.55 0.34 -15.96
C VAL A 61 0.83 -0.60 -16.92
N GLU A 62 1.61 -1.34 -17.72
CA GLU A 62 1.08 -2.23 -18.76
C GLU A 62 0.29 -3.40 -18.20
N ASP A 63 0.77 -4.02 -17.11
CA ASP A 63 0.11 -5.13 -16.44
C ASP A 63 -0.17 -4.83 -14.95
N PRO A 64 -1.29 -4.15 -14.64
CA PRO A 64 -1.72 -3.93 -13.27
C PRO A 64 -1.99 -5.25 -12.52
N THR A 65 -2.41 -6.31 -13.21
CA THR A 65 -2.77 -7.59 -12.56
C THR A 65 -1.53 -8.26 -12.00
N LEU A 66 -0.46 -8.36 -12.80
CA LEU A 66 0.82 -8.90 -12.35
C LEU A 66 1.36 -8.12 -11.15
N ASN A 67 1.30 -6.78 -11.21
CA ASN A 67 1.71 -5.92 -10.10
C ASN A 67 0.93 -6.23 -8.82
N LEU A 68 -0.39 -6.36 -8.90
CA LEU A 68 -1.22 -6.71 -7.75
C LEU A 68 -0.93 -8.11 -7.21
N THR A 69 -0.63 -9.08 -8.09
CA THR A 69 -0.19 -10.43 -7.66
C THR A 69 1.11 -10.35 -6.86
N LEU A 70 2.11 -9.60 -7.35
CA LEU A 70 3.39 -9.42 -6.67
C LEU A 70 3.24 -8.71 -5.32
N LEU A 71 2.35 -7.71 -5.23
CA LEU A 71 2.05 -7.03 -3.98
C LEU A 71 1.31 -7.93 -2.99
N ALA A 72 0.38 -8.76 -3.48
CA ALA A 72 -0.32 -9.75 -2.66
C ALA A 72 0.62 -10.82 -2.08
N GLU A 73 1.63 -11.25 -2.84
CA GLU A 73 2.70 -12.15 -2.36
C GLU A 73 3.54 -11.52 -1.25
N GLN A 74 3.68 -10.20 -1.25
CA GLN A 74 4.35 -9.42 -0.19
C GLN A 74 3.43 -9.07 1.00
N GLY A 75 2.19 -9.58 1.00
CA GLY A 75 1.24 -9.37 2.10
C GLY A 75 0.24 -8.22 1.86
N GLY A 76 0.22 -7.60 0.69
CA GLY A 76 -0.74 -6.58 0.29
C GLY A 76 -1.95 -7.15 -0.45
N ARG A 77 -2.83 -7.90 0.22
CA ARG A 77 -3.98 -8.58 -0.43
C ARG A 77 -5.22 -7.68 -0.58
N CYS A 78 -5.20 -6.49 0.01
CA CYS A 78 -6.09 -5.37 -0.27
C CYS A 78 -5.29 -4.07 -0.39
N ASP A 79 -5.94 -3.02 -0.88
CA ASP A 79 -5.40 -1.65 -0.91
C ASP A 79 -4.82 -1.21 0.46
N CYS A 80 -5.52 -1.54 1.55
CA CYS A 80 -5.09 -1.31 2.92
C CYS A 80 -3.81 -2.05 3.31
N GLU A 81 -3.75 -3.34 3.02
CA GLU A 81 -2.62 -4.18 3.36
C GLU A 81 -1.40 -3.83 2.52
N ILE A 82 -1.57 -3.27 1.31
CA ILE A 82 -0.47 -2.68 0.56
C ILE A 82 0.17 -1.54 1.36
N LEU A 83 -0.63 -0.65 1.95
CA LEU A 83 -0.14 0.46 2.79
C LEU A 83 0.47 -0.03 4.13
N PHE A 84 -0.17 -0.98 4.80
CA PHE A 84 0.29 -1.44 6.11
C PHE A 84 1.45 -2.44 6.05
N ASN A 85 1.38 -3.43 5.13
CA ASN A 85 2.29 -4.57 5.12
C ASN A 85 3.42 -4.44 4.09
N VAL A 86 3.17 -3.78 2.96
CA VAL A 86 4.15 -3.71 1.85
C VAL A 86 4.90 -2.38 1.84
N ALA A 87 4.17 -1.28 1.98
CA ALA A 87 4.72 0.06 2.06
C ALA A 87 5.49 0.32 3.36
N GLY A 88 5.27 -0.53 4.38
CA GLY A 88 5.87 -0.37 5.69
C GLY A 88 5.54 0.98 6.31
N ALA A 89 4.37 1.58 5.99
CA ALA A 89 3.96 2.89 6.46
C ALA A 89 4.00 2.93 8.01
N PRO A 90 5.07 3.49 8.62
CA PRO A 90 5.23 3.44 10.07
C PRO A 90 4.19 4.33 10.75
N GLU A 91 3.79 5.42 10.07
CA GLU A 91 2.86 6.44 10.57
C GLU A 91 1.41 5.92 10.75
N LEU A 92 1.08 4.80 10.10
CA LEU A 92 -0.22 4.14 10.22
C LEU A 92 -0.21 3.00 11.27
N ALA A 93 0.97 2.47 11.61
CA ALA A 93 1.13 1.44 12.64
C ALA A 93 1.00 2.00 14.07
N GLU A 94 1.42 3.26 14.30
CA GLU A 94 1.27 3.92 15.61
C GLU A 94 -0.21 4.17 16.01
N LEU A 95 -1.15 4.11 15.05
CA LEU A 95 -2.59 4.26 15.32
C LEU A 95 -3.28 2.96 15.78
N VAL A 96 -2.59 1.82 15.78
CA VAL A 96 -3.18 0.51 16.14
C VAL A 96 -2.74 0.03 17.53
N GLU A 97 -1.71 0.63 18.13
CA GLU A 97 -1.16 0.20 19.43
C GLU A 97 -1.75 0.93 20.66
N ASP A 98 -2.64 1.92 20.47
CA ASP A 98 -3.29 2.66 21.57
C ASP A 98 -4.53 1.96 22.18
N SER A 99 -4.75 0.67 21.93
CA SER A 99 -5.90 -0.09 22.48
C SER A 99 -5.55 -1.32 23.30
N VAL A 100 -4.27 -1.57 23.63
CA VAL A 100 -3.89 -2.63 24.59
C VAL A 100 -2.98 -2.07 25.67
N GLY A 101 -3.60 -1.41 26.65
CA GLY A 101 -2.91 -1.04 27.89
C GLY A 101 -3.76 -0.14 28.77
N GLU A 102 -4.50 -0.74 29.70
CA GLU A 102 -4.37 -0.50 31.15
C GLU A 102 -5.69 -0.81 31.88
N ARG A 103 -5.83 -2.05 32.35
CA ARG A 103 -6.63 -2.35 33.55
C ARG A 103 -5.81 -3.28 34.44
N ALA A 104 -4.83 -2.66 35.10
CA ALA A 104 -4.37 -3.12 36.39
C ALA A 104 -5.25 -2.45 37.46
N SER A 105 -6.12 -3.24 38.09
CA SER A 105 -6.54 -3.16 39.50
C SER A 105 -7.67 -4.16 39.75
#